data_AF-A0A8S3Q584-F1
#
_entry.id   AF-A0A8S3Q584-F1
#
_cell.length_a   1.000
_cell.length_b   1.000
_cell.length_c   1.000
_cell.angle_alpha   90.00
_cell.angle_beta   90.00
_cell.angle_gamma   90.00
#
_symmetry.space_group_name_H-M   'P 1'
#
loop_
_entity.id
_entity.type
_entity.pdbx_description
1 polymer ?
#
loop_
_entity_poly.entity_id
_entity_poly.type
_entity_poly.pdbx_seq_one_letter_code
_entity_poly.pdbx_strand_id
1 'polypeptide(L)'
;MNSLSITDVKNDNIFRVLEKIGTTVSRETCTSLSPDEELDIAVDFTKWEEYADLAIYNSNYLSAQIQKHGGSLEAFHESLCHDLVTNLVVTAKPEILSGVVEFAPGVLKNYELFAAFAVNTNGTVESVELGSFYNYTNDSLVNEWYSVLRDQNYENVAIDRTKTTFRNGTIIEADILVARRDDGHVTKPYYDCGGGYVWMFTYSSPIFGRNRDGSPIFKGVATIDIELTDKDINQCDLGYDDDSVDLFFNVFRGTHKCPIETTCNFRPGFGFRVGGYICICNDGVDYNGNYIGFNGEEVEKATDLSKFKCKTTHHGYRSAFGSDSNDRQSGTYLPFNSDDADVYYKDPYMNCSEDAACDDVVTMPLVDNLGATLKADIDVKNLNKHLKTFIEQEMKKVFEETANNVKTLVEKEIDELNTTVQEKQSGVTYIRWGRKDCPSGAELVYAGQAGGNHYSNKGGGVNYLCLPNDPENGEQQSYSNDQIYGSEYEISYAHTPTGWPGSLHNTEVPCSVCFRNHKSAMIMIPGRKTCYSGWNTEYHGYLMSDQNSQAKTDYACVDSNAEPLDNSNDMNEDGALFLTVRAKCGSLKCPPYTNGATVLCSVCTK
;
A
#
# COMPACT_ATOMS: atom_id res chain seq x y z
N MET A 1 -31.09 -17.38 -29.68
CA MET A 1 -31.01 -16.56 -28.44
C MET A 1 -29.66 -16.84 -27.85
N ASN A 2 -28.76 -15.87 -27.86
CA ASN A 2 -27.40 -16.08 -27.40
C ASN A 2 -27.35 -15.82 -25.88
N SER A 3 -26.80 -16.75 -25.13
CA SER A 3 -26.47 -16.52 -23.72
C SER A 3 -25.21 -15.66 -23.65
N LEU A 4 -25.34 -14.44 -23.11
CA LEU A 4 -24.19 -13.70 -22.60
C LEU A 4 -23.53 -14.52 -21.49
N SER A 5 -22.20 -14.48 -21.42
CA SER A 5 -21.44 -15.14 -20.35
C SER A 5 -21.48 -14.31 -19.07
N ILE A 6 -21.18 -14.94 -17.94
CA ILE A 6 -21.07 -14.26 -16.64
C ILE A 6 -19.94 -13.21 -16.67
N THR A 7 -18.92 -13.40 -17.51
CA THR A 7 -17.83 -12.44 -17.75
C THR A 7 -18.34 -11.19 -18.49
N ASP A 8 -19.18 -11.36 -19.51
CA ASP A 8 -19.77 -10.22 -20.25
C ASP A 8 -20.65 -9.36 -19.33
N VAL A 9 -21.40 -10.00 -18.43
CA VAL A 9 -22.26 -9.32 -17.44
C VAL A 9 -21.44 -8.59 -16.37
N LYS A 10 -20.30 -9.14 -15.93
CA LYS A 10 -19.38 -8.41 -15.03
C LYS A 10 -18.83 -7.14 -15.69
N ASN A 11 -18.47 -7.22 -16.97
CA ASN A 11 -17.89 -6.09 -17.70
C ASN A 11 -18.92 -4.96 -17.93
N ASP A 12 -20.17 -5.28 -18.27
CA ASP A 12 -21.23 -4.27 -18.42
C ASP A 12 -21.53 -3.52 -17.11
N ASN A 13 -21.34 -4.14 -15.94
CA ASN A 13 -21.54 -3.45 -14.66
C ASN A 13 -20.44 -2.41 -14.38
N ILE A 14 -19.16 -2.76 -14.58
CA ILE A 14 -18.06 -1.84 -14.26
C ILE A 14 -18.03 -0.59 -15.16
N PHE A 15 -18.46 -0.71 -16.43
CA PHE A 15 -18.59 0.46 -17.31
C PHE A 15 -19.69 1.43 -16.84
N ARG A 16 -20.80 0.94 -16.27
CA ARG A 16 -21.86 1.80 -15.68
C ARG A 16 -21.39 2.48 -14.41
N VAL A 17 -20.60 1.80 -13.59
CA VAL A 17 -19.96 2.37 -12.40
C VAL A 17 -19.01 3.50 -12.79
N LEU A 18 -18.18 3.30 -13.82
CA LEU A 18 -17.31 4.35 -14.38
C LEU A 18 -18.09 5.52 -15.00
N GLU A 19 -19.19 5.26 -15.71
CA GLU A 19 -20.08 6.30 -16.23
C GLU A 19 -20.69 7.15 -15.10
N LYS A 20 -21.11 6.50 -14.00
CA LYS A 20 -21.68 7.16 -12.82
C LYS A 20 -20.67 8.09 -12.15
N ILE A 21 -19.46 7.58 -11.86
CA ILE A 21 -18.32 8.35 -11.34
C ILE A 21 -17.95 9.53 -12.26
N GLY A 22 -17.96 9.31 -13.58
CA GLY A 22 -17.46 10.27 -14.56
C GLY A 22 -18.44 11.36 -15.03
N THR A 23 -19.76 11.17 -14.85
CA THR A 23 -20.76 12.03 -15.53
C THR A 23 -22.04 12.34 -14.75
N THR A 24 -22.47 11.48 -13.82
CA THR A 24 -23.84 11.54 -13.28
C THR A 24 -23.94 12.45 -12.04
N VAL A 25 -22.86 12.53 -11.27
CA VAL A 25 -22.87 12.95 -9.87
C VAL A 25 -22.04 14.22 -9.65
N SER A 26 -22.65 15.25 -9.06
CA SER A 26 -21.99 16.49 -8.63
C SER A 26 -22.79 17.20 -7.54
N ARG A 27 -22.17 18.20 -6.91
CA ARG A 27 -22.80 19.09 -5.93
C ARG A 27 -24.05 19.84 -6.45
N GLU A 28 -24.15 20.06 -7.76
CA GLU A 28 -25.31 20.71 -8.39
C GLU A 28 -26.40 19.72 -8.85
N THR A 29 -26.08 18.42 -8.95
CA THR A 29 -26.98 17.40 -9.52
C THR A 29 -27.57 16.46 -8.48
N CYS A 30 -26.85 16.16 -7.39
CA CYS A 30 -27.45 15.37 -6.31
C CYS A 30 -28.54 16.17 -5.58
N THR A 31 -29.73 15.59 -5.48
CA THR A 31 -30.95 16.26 -4.99
C THR A 31 -31.75 15.43 -3.98
N SER A 32 -31.29 14.23 -3.63
CA SER A 32 -31.88 13.35 -2.62
C SER A 32 -30.90 13.11 -1.46
N LEU A 33 -31.46 12.86 -0.27
CA LEU A 33 -30.71 12.36 0.91
C LEU A 33 -30.81 10.81 0.99
N SER A 34 -30.86 10.18 -0.18
CA SER A 34 -30.90 8.73 -0.41
C SER A 34 -29.72 8.42 -1.32
N PRO A 35 -28.96 7.35 -1.11
CA PRO A 35 -27.87 6.98 -2.01
C PRO A 35 -28.40 6.28 -3.26
N ASP A 36 -29.29 6.97 -3.99
CA ASP A 36 -29.58 6.71 -5.41
C ASP A 36 -28.26 6.70 -6.23
N GLU A 37 -27.20 7.28 -5.66
CA GLU A 37 -25.85 7.42 -6.20
C GLU A 37 -24.84 6.35 -5.72
N GLU A 38 -25.27 5.18 -5.21
CA GLU A 38 -24.43 3.98 -4.97
C GLU A 38 -23.63 3.49 -6.21
N LEU A 39 -22.45 2.92 -6.00
CA LEU A 39 -21.70 2.12 -6.97
C LEU A 39 -21.92 0.62 -6.71
N ASP A 40 -22.27 -0.17 -7.72
CA ASP A 40 -22.48 -1.61 -7.58
C ASP A 40 -21.17 -2.42 -7.60
N ILE A 41 -20.27 -2.06 -6.69
CA ILE A 41 -19.00 -2.75 -6.41
C ILE A 41 -18.89 -3.03 -4.91
N ALA A 42 -18.34 -4.20 -4.56
CA ALA A 42 -18.04 -4.54 -3.17
C ALA A 42 -16.68 -3.93 -2.77
N VAL A 43 -16.57 -3.40 -1.55
CA VAL A 43 -15.32 -2.91 -0.99
C VAL A 43 -14.51 -4.09 -0.44
N ASP A 44 -13.24 -4.22 -0.84
CA ASP A 44 -12.29 -5.01 -0.04
C ASP A 44 -11.88 -4.18 1.17
N PHE A 45 -12.47 -4.53 2.32
CA PHE A 45 -12.25 -3.81 3.56
C PHE A 45 -10.97 -4.26 4.30
N THR A 46 -10.26 -5.29 3.87
CA THR A 46 -9.11 -5.82 4.64
C THR A 46 -7.97 -4.82 4.82
N LYS A 47 -7.82 -3.88 3.88
CA LYS A 47 -6.90 -2.73 4.00
C LYS A 47 -7.32 -1.70 5.07
N TRP A 48 -8.59 -1.67 5.46
CA TRP A 48 -9.21 -0.65 6.31
C TRP A 48 -9.63 -1.18 7.70
N GLU A 49 -9.34 -2.44 8.00
CA GLU A 49 -9.74 -3.14 9.23
C GLU A 49 -9.28 -2.46 10.54
N GLU A 50 -8.15 -1.75 10.53
CA GLU A 50 -7.66 -1.04 11.72
C GLU A 50 -8.49 0.22 12.07
N TYR A 51 -9.13 0.84 11.07
CA TYR A 51 -10.01 1.99 11.30
C TYR A 51 -11.36 1.55 11.89
N ALA A 52 -11.88 0.39 11.48
CA ALA A 52 -13.12 -0.18 12.03
C ALA A 52 -13.09 -0.35 13.55
N ASP A 53 -11.91 -0.61 14.14
CA ASP A 53 -11.73 -0.75 15.58
C ASP A 53 -12.11 0.54 16.35
N LEU A 54 -12.12 1.71 15.70
CA LEU A 54 -12.59 2.98 16.28
C LEU A 54 -14.12 3.04 16.40
N ALA A 55 -14.85 2.64 15.36
CA ALA A 55 -16.31 2.48 15.40
C ALA A 55 -16.72 1.38 16.40
N ILE A 56 -15.99 0.25 16.42
CA ILE A 56 -16.18 -0.85 17.37
C ILE A 56 -15.93 -0.35 18.81
N TYR A 57 -14.90 0.48 19.04
CA TYR A 57 -14.63 1.07 20.36
C TYR A 57 -15.76 2.00 20.82
N ASN A 58 -16.21 2.93 19.97
CA ASN A 58 -17.32 3.83 20.27
C ASN A 58 -18.62 3.05 20.53
N SER A 59 -18.91 2.03 19.71
CA SER A 59 -20.08 1.16 19.88
C SER A 59 -20.03 0.39 21.19
N ASN A 60 -18.89 -0.21 21.53
CA ASN A 60 -18.72 -0.97 22.77
C ASN A 60 -18.75 -0.08 24.01
N TYR A 61 -18.20 1.14 23.93
CA TYR A 61 -18.36 2.15 24.97
C TYR A 61 -19.84 2.44 25.22
N LEU A 62 -20.60 2.81 24.19
CA LEU A 62 -22.02 3.17 24.31
C LEU A 62 -22.88 1.97 24.76
N SER A 63 -22.62 0.77 24.23
CA SER A 63 -23.26 -0.48 24.65
C SER A 63 -23.08 -0.73 26.14
N ALA A 64 -21.86 -0.55 26.66
CA ALA A 64 -21.57 -0.70 28.07
C ALA A 64 -22.27 0.34 28.96
N GLN A 65 -22.57 1.54 28.46
CA GLN A 65 -23.31 2.57 29.21
C GLN A 65 -24.82 2.28 29.18
N ILE A 66 -25.38 1.98 28.01
CA ILE A 66 -26.79 1.59 27.83
C ILE A 66 -27.15 0.41 28.75
N GLN A 67 -26.29 -0.62 28.79
CA GLN A 67 -26.53 -1.81 29.63
C GLN A 67 -26.42 -1.50 31.14
N LYS A 68 -25.56 -0.56 31.56
CA LYS A 68 -25.46 -0.12 32.97
C LYS A 68 -26.63 0.76 33.41
N HIS A 69 -27.21 1.53 32.49
CA HIS A 69 -28.30 2.48 32.77
C HIS A 69 -29.70 1.94 32.45
N GLY A 70 -29.85 0.63 32.26
CA GLY A 70 -31.16 -0.03 32.17
C GLY A 70 -31.79 -0.07 30.77
N GLY A 71 -30.99 0.13 29.72
CA GLY A 71 -31.42 0.05 28.31
C GLY A 71 -31.66 1.40 27.63
N SER A 72 -31.36 2.51 28.31
CA SER A 72 -31.46 3.90 27.81
C SER A 72 -30.32 4.77 28.38
N LEU A 73 -30.14 5.96 27.80
CA LEU A 73 -29.11 6.94 28.14
C LEU A 73 -29.71 8.17 28.86
N GLU A 74 -30.72 7.98 29.72
CA GLU A 74 -31.43 9.09 30.39
C GLU A 74 -30.57 9.97 31.32
N ALA A 75 -29.39 9.50 31.72
CA ALA A 75 -28.43 10.23 32.56
C ALA A 75 -27.22 10.78 31.77
N PHE A 76 -27.25 10.67 30.44
CA PHE A 76 -26.17 11.06 29.53
C PHE A 76 -26.47 12.40 28.85
N HIS A 77 -25.43 13.18 28.59
CA HIS A 77 -25.51 14.45 27.89
C HIS A 77 -25.09 14.27 26.42
N GLU A 78 -25.80 14.91 25.49
CA GLU A 78 -25.55 14.77 24.04
C GLU A 78 -24.10 15.04 23.66
N SER A 79 -23.45 16.00 24.33
CA SER A 79 -22.06 16.40 24.07
C SER A 79 -21.08 15.24 24.10
N LEU A 80 -21.30 14.19 24.90
CA LEU A 80 -20.40 13.05 24.92
C LEU A 80 -20.45 12.25 23.61
N CYS A 81 -21.59 12.21 22.93
CA CYS A 81 -21.69 11.58 21.62
C CYS A 81 -20.91 12.40 20.58
N HIS A 82 -21.04 13.72 20.61
CA HIS A 82 -20.22 14.65 19.81
C HIS A 82 -18.72 14.51 20.15
N ASP A 83 -18.34 14.37 21.42
CA ASP A 83 -16.96 14.11 21.84
C ASP A 83 -16.44 12.78 21.25
N LEU A 84 -17.25 11.72 21.26
CA LEU A 84 -16.86 10.40 20.73
C LEU A 84 -16.62 10.42 19.21
N VAL A 85 -17.48 11.07 18.41
CA VAL A 85 -17.24 11.21 16.96
C VAL A 85 -16.14 12.21 16.63
N THR A 86 -16.04 13.32 17.38
CA THR A 86 -14.97 14.31 17.19
C THR A 86 -13.59 13.70 17.49
N ASN A 87 -13.45 12.95 18.59
CA ASN A 87 -12.17 12.29 18.91
C ASN A 87 -11.82 11.21 17.88
N LEU A 88 -12.80 10.48 17.33
CA LEU A 88 -12.58 9.51 16.26
C LEU A 88 -11.98 10.20 15.02
N VAL A 89 -12.64 11.25 14.51
CA VAL A 89 -12.23 11.98 13.31
C VAL A 89 -10.94 12.80 13.53
N VAL A 90 -10.62 13.19 14.77
CA VAL A 90 -9.33 13.81 15.13
C VAL A 90 -8.19 12.78 15.18
N THR A 91 -8.46 11.54 15.62
CA THR A 91 -7.43 10.52 15.84
C THR A 91 -6.95 9.88 14.52
N ALA A 92 -7.85 9.70 13.56
CA ALA A 92 -7.60 8.95 12.33
C ALA A 92 -7.40 9.83 11.08
N LYS A 93 -6.72 10.97 11.24
CA LYS A 93 -6.35 11.83 10.11
C LYS A 93 -5.06 11.34 9.45
N PRO A 94 -4.96 11.34 8.11
CA PRO A 94 -5.92 11.89 7.15
C PRO A 94 -7.01 10.93 6.64
N GLU A 95 -7.03 9.64 7.01
CA GLU A 95 -7.81 8.64 6.26
C GLU A 95 -9.32 8.58 6.55
N ILE A 96 -9.79 9.08 7.70
CA ILE A 96 -11.23 9.19 8.00
C ILE A 96 -11.73 10.62 7.72
N LEU A 97 -12.79 10.71 6.90
CA LEU A 97 -13.51 11.95 6.62
C LEU A 97 -14.42 12.35 7.78
N SER A 98 -15.26 11.40 8.20
CA SER A 98 -16.32 11.62 9.17
C SER A 98 -16.67 10.35 9.96
N GLY A 99 -17.52 10.52 10.96
CA GLY A 99 -18.12 9.41 11.71
C GLY A 99 -19.39 9.84 12.43
N VAL A 100 -20.31 8.89 12.60
CA VAL A 100 -21.64 9.10 13.17
C VAL A 100 -21.80 8.26 14.45
N VAL A 101 -22.60 8.75 15.40
CA VAL A 101 -23.28 7.96 16.44
C VAL A 101 -24.78 8.18 16.29
N GLU A 102 -25.47 7.17 15.79
CA GLU A 102 -26.92 7.13 15.54
C GLU A 102 -27.57 6.14 16.51
N PHE A 103 -28.73 6.48 17.08
CA PHE A 103 -29.41 5.60 18.04
C PHE A 103 -30.70 4.97 17.49
N ALA A 104 -31.15 3.89 18.13
CA ALA A 104 -32.52 3.43 17.99
C ALA A 104 -33.48 4.44 18.67
N PRO A 105 -34.69 4.68 18.13
CA PRO A 105 -35.66 5.59 18.73
C PRO A 105 -35.90 5.32 20.22
N GLY A 106 -35.86 6.39 21.03
CA GLY A 106 -36.06 6.33 22.48
C GLY A 106 -34.88 5.84 23.33
N VAL A 107 -33.67 5.69 22.78
CA VAL A 107 -32.46 5.42 23.58
C VAL A 107 -31.98 6.67 24.33
N LEU A 108 -31.90 7.82 23.64
CA LEU A 108 -31.61 9.11 24.25
C LEU A 108 -32.91 9.86 24.54
N LYS A 109 -33.01 10.49 25.71
CA LYS A 109 -34.26 11.09 26.19
C LYS A 109 -34.50 12.46 25.59
N ASN A 110 -35.76 12.74 25.21
CA ASN A 110 -36.23 13.98 24.57
C ASN A 110 -35.88 14.14 23.08
N TYR A 111 -35.25 13.14 22.47
CA TYR A 111 -34.99 13.08 21.03
C TYR A 111 -35.90 12.01 20.42
N GLU A 112 -36.54 12.32 19.29
CA GLU A 112 -37.28 11.33 18.49
C GLU A 112 -36.27 10.47 17.71
N LEU A 113 -35.32 11.15 17.07
CA LEU A 113 -34.08 10.61 16.52
C LEU A 113 -32.91 11.46 17.02
N PHE A 114 -31.73 10.85 17.15
CA PHE A 114 -30.48 11.51 17.50
C PHE A 114 -29.34 10.96 16.65
N ALA A 115 -28.57 11.84 16.02
CA ALA A 115 -27.40 11.49 15.23
C ALA A 115 -26.29 12.52 15.47
N ALA A 116 -25.32 12.18 16.32
CA ALA A 116 -24.11 12.99 16.47
C ALA A 116 -23.15 12.68 15.32
N PHE A 117 -22.92 13.65 14.45
CA PHE A 117 -22.00 13.56 13.31
C PHE A 117 -20.77 14.43 13.56
N ALA A 118 -19.59 14.02 13.09
CA ALA A 118 -18.43 14.90 12.97
C ALA A 118 -17.72 14.69 11.63
N VAL A 119 -17.18 15.76 11.04
CA VAL A 119 -16.53 15.78 9.72
C VAL A 119 -15.30 16.68 9.70
N ASN A 120 -14.27 16.27 8.95
CA ASN A 120 -12.97 16.94 8.81
C ASN A 120 -12.94 17.95 7.64
N THR A 121 -13.66 19.06 7.75
CA THR A 121 -13.66 20.13 6.74
C THR A 121 -12.32 20.90 6.72
N ASN A 122 -11.47 20.64 5.72
CA ASN A 122 -10.20 21.36 5.49
C ASN A 122 -9.28 21.43 6.74
N GLY A 123 -9.22 20.34 7.51
CA GLY A 123 -8.38 20.24 8.72
C GLY A 123 -9.09 20.65 10.02
N THR A 124 -10.18 21.41 9.95
CA THR A 124 -11.08 21.67 11.09
C THR A 124 -12.05 20.51 11.25
N VAL A 125 -12.26 20.01 12.47
CA VAL A 125 -13.33 19.04 12.74
C VAL A 125 -14.55 19.80 13.26
N GLU A 126 -15.64 19.73 12.51
CA GLU A 126 -16.94 20.27 12.89
C GLU A 126 -17.85 19.12 13.34
N SER A 127 -18.76 19.37 14.29
CA SER A 127 -19.73 18.36 14.75
C SER A 127 -21.11 18.97 14.92
N VAL A 128 -22.13 18.23 14.49
CA VAL A 128 -23.54 18.65 14.42
C VAL A 128 -24.47 17.49 14.78
N GLU A 129 -25.70 17.82 15.14
CA GLU A 129 -26.80 16.87 15.34
C GLU A 129 -27.60 16.78 14.03
N LEU A 130 -27.80 15.59 13.46
CA LEU A 130 -28.50 15.41 12.18
C LEU A 130 -29.95 14.90 12.33
N GLY A 131 -30.29 14.20 13.41
CA GLY A 131 -31.57 13.51 13.60
C GLY A 131 -32.78 14.44 13.64
N SER A 132 -32.56 15.72 13.96
CA SER A 132 -33.57 16.79 13.89
C SER A 132 -33.98 17.21 12.46
N PHE A 133 -33.24 16.79 11.42
CA PHE A 133 -33.59 17.07 10.01
C PHE A 133 -33.37 15.89 9.03
N TYR A 134 -32.68 14.83 9.45
CA TYR A 134 -32.46 13.61 8.67
C TYR A 134 -33.02 12.38 9.39
N ASN A 135 -34.01 11.72 8.77
CA ASN A 135 -34.60 10.49 9.30
C ASN A 135 -33.87 9.26 8.74
N TYR A 136 -32.74 8.92 9.36
CA TYR A 136 -31.95 7.73 9.04
C TYR A 136 -32.71 6.40 9.23
N THR A 137 -33.81 6.38 10.00
CA THR A 137 -34.62 5.17 10.25
C THR A 137 -35.70 4.88 9.20
N ASN A 138 -35.87 5.74 8.20
CA ASN A 138 -36.92 5.61 7.20
C ASN A 138 -36.61 4.53 6.16
N ASP A 139 -37.37 3.43 6.15
CA ASP A 139 -37.27 2.32 5.18
C ASP A 139 -37.48 2.72 3.70
N SER A 140 -37.87 3.97 3.43
CA SER A 140 -37.97 4.54 2.07
C SER A 140 -36.68 5.21 1.59
N LEU A 141 -35.63 5.24 2.42
CA LEU A 141 -34.27 5.69 2.08
C LEU A 141 -33.33 4.49 2.14
N VAL A 142 -32.38 4.40 1.21
CA VAL A 142 -31.45 3.24 1.11
C VAL A 142 -30.28 3.41 2.09
N ASN A 143 -30.58 3.38 3.39
CA ASN A 143 -29.59 3.65 4.44
C ASN A 143 -28.90 2.35 4.87
N GLU A 144 -28.05 1.79 4.00
CA GLU A 144 -27.41 0.47 4.19
C GLU A 144 -26.66 0.39 5.54
N TRP A 145 -25.93 1.46 5.89
CA TRP A 145 -25.14 1.60 7.13
C TRP A 145 -25.94 1.39 8.43
N TYR A 146 -27.23 1.76 8.44
CA TYR A 146 -28.11 1.62 9.60
C TYR A 146 -29.05 0.41 9.48
N SER A 147 -29.70 0.26 8.33
CA SER A 147 -30.81 -0.69 8.15
C SER A 147 -30.36 -2.16 8.19
N VAL A 148 -29.21 -2.49 7.59
CA VAL A 148 -28.66 -3.86 7.62
C VAL A 148 -28.39 -4.28 9.07
N LEU A 149 -27.75 -3.42 9.86
CA LEU A 149 -27.44 -3.70 11.26
C LEU A 149 -28.69 -3.64 12.16
N ARG A 150 -29.72 -2.87 11.82
CA ARG A 150 -31.00 -2.85 12.55
C ARG A 150 -31.73 -4.20 12.45
N ASP A 151 -31.71 -4.81 11.27
CA ASP A 151 -32.54 -5.99 10.94
C ASP A 151 -31.79 -7.33 11.05
N GLN A 152 -30.50 -7.30 11.41
CA GLN A 152 -29.64 -8.46 11.64
C GLN A 152 -30.02 -9.26 12.90
N ASN A 153 -29.81 -10.60 12.86
CA ASN A 153 -30.03 -11.47 14.02
C ASN A 153 -28.82 -11.43 14.98
N TYR A 154 -29.07 -11.09 16.24
CA TYR A 154 -28.06 -10.93 17.30
C TYR A 154 -28.14 -11.99 18.41
N GLU A 155 -28.82 -13.13 18.20
CA GLU A 155 -28.93 -14.21 19.19
C GLU A 155 -27.59 -14.72 19.77
N ASN A 156 -26.49 -14.59 19.03
CA ASN A 156 -25.16 -15.12 19.39
C ASN A 156 -24.08 -14.04 19.65
N VAL A 157 -24.46 -12.78 19.90
CA VAL A 157 -23.52 -11.67 20.17
C VAL A 157 -22.55 -11.98 21.32
N ALA A 158 -21.29 -11.57 21.16
CA ALA A 158 -20.23 -11.79 22.13
C ALA A 158 -20.52 -11.11 23.48
N ILE A 159 -20.11 -11.77 24.57
CA ILE A 159 -20.29 -11.29 25.96
C ILE A 159 -18.93 -11.24 26.66
N ASP A 160 -18.48 -10.04 27.01
CA ASP A 160 -17.26 -9.82 27.78
C ASP A 160 -17.58 -9.54 29.26
N ARG A 161 -16.92 -10.29 30.16
CA ARG A 161 -17.05 -10.11 31.62
C ARG A 161 -16.14 -8.98 32.10
N THR A 162 -16.76 -7.91 32.58
CA THR A 162 -16.06 -6.75 33.14
C THR A 162 -16.03 -6.78 34.68
N LYS A 163 -14.99 -6.19 35.28
CA LYS A 163 -14.83 -6.03 36.73
C LYS A 163 -14.26 -4.66 37.04
N THR A 164 -15.03 -3.81 37.73
CA THR A 164 -14.64 -2.44 38.09
C THR A 164 -14.54 -2.30 39.61
N THR A 165 -13.34 -2.00 40.11
CA THR A 165 -13.09 -1.70 41.52
C THR A 165 -13.03 -0.18 41.73
N PHE A 166 -13.97 0.35 42.51
CA PHE A 166 -14.06 1.78 42.83
C PHE A 166 -13.15 2.16 44.00
N ARG A 167 -12.81 3.45 44.13
CA ARG A 167 -11.90 3.98 45.18
C ARG A 167 -12.36 3.67 46.61
N ASN A 168 -13.66 3.48 46.84
CA ASN A 168 -14.25 3.11 48.13
C ASN A 168 -14.22 1.59 48.42
N GLY A 169 -13.63 0.77 47.53
CA GLY A 169 -13.59 -0.68 47.65
C GLY A 169 -14.82 -1.42 47.09
N THR A 170 -15.84 -0.71 46.58
CA THR A 170 -16.96 -1.36 45.87
C THR A 170 -16.44 -2.04 44.61
N ILE A 171 -16.86 -3.28 44.38
CA ILE A 171 -16.61 -4.02 43.14
C ILE A 171 -17.95 -4.18 42.41
N ILE A 172 -17.99 -3.83 41.13
CA ILE A 172 -19.09 -4.15 40.22
C ILE A 172 -18.54 -5.12 39.17
N GLU A 173 -19.23 -6.24 38.98
CA GLU A 173 -18.98 -7.20 37.90
C GLU A 173 -20.20 -7.20 36.98
N ALA A 174 -19.98 -7.21 35.66
CA ALA A 174 -21.05 -7.16 34.67
C ALA A 174 -20.65 -7.87 33.37
N ASP A 175 -21.56 -8.69 32.85
CA ASP A 175 -21.42 -9.42 31.59
C ASP A 175 -22.05 -8.59 30.45
N ILE A 176 -21.21 -7.89 29.68
CA ILE A 176 -21.62 -6.85 28.73
C ILE A 176 -21.64 -7.44 27.31
N LEU A 177 -22.72 -7.22 26.57
CA LEU A 177 -22.77 -7.50 25.13
C LEU A 177 -21.85 -6.54 24.39
N VAL A 178 -20.97 -7.10 23.54
CA VAL A 178 -19.96 -6.35 22.79
C VAL A 178 -19.98 -6.73 21.31
N ALA A 179 -19.81 -5.73 20.45
CA ALA A 179 -19.61 -5.90 19.02
C ALA A 179 -18.16 -6.32 18.71
N ARG A 180 -18.02 -7.22 17.75
CA ARG A 180 -16.79 -7.59 17.05
C ARG A 180 -16.86 -7.10 15.60
N ARG A 181 -15.77 -7.28 14.84
CA ARG A 181 -15.70 -6.90 13.42
C ARG A 181 -16.76 -7.61 12.58
N ASP A 182 -16.98 -8.90 12.85
CA ASP A 182 -17.98 -9.75 12.19
C ASP A 182 -19.44 -9.39 12.53
N ASP A 183 -19.68 -8.58 13.58
CA ASP A 183 -21.00 -8.03 13.87
C ASP A 183 -21.28 -6.73 13.08
N GLY A 184 -20.25 -6.14 12.45
CA GLY A 184 -20.33 -4.90 11.68
C GLY A 184 -20.71 -5.09 10.21
N HIS A 185 -20.84 -3.97 9.50
CA HIS A 185 -21.21 -3.94 8.08
C HIS A 185 -20.43 -2.85 7.34
N VAL A 186 -19.99 -3.16 6.11
CA VAL A 186 -19.34 -2.23 5.18
C VAL A 186 -20.32 -1.97 4.05
N THR A 187 -20.69 -0.71 3.82
CA THR A 187 -21.58 -0.34 2.72
C THR A 187 -20.89 -0.52 1.37
N LYS A 188 -21.69 -0.53 0.29
CA LYS A 188 -21.16 -0.15 -1.02
C LYS A 188 -20.62 1.29 -1.00
N PRO A 189 -19.74 1.68 -1.93
CA PRO A 189 -19.38 3.08 -2.11
C PRO A 189 -20.58 3.89 -2.60
N TYR A 190 -20.77 5.08 -2.05
CA TYR A 190 -21.79 6.04 -2.46
C TYR A 190 -21.24 7.47 -2.45
N TYR A 191 -21.99 8.41 -3.01
CA TYR A 191 -21.66 9.83 -2.96
C TYR A 191 -22.47 10.48 -1.83
N ASP A 192 -21.80 11.12 -0.86
CA ASP A 192 -22.52 11.78 0.23
C ASP A 192 -23.07 13.15 -0.20
N CYS A 193 -24.39 13.25 -0.24
CA CYS A 193 -25.11 14.50 -0.47
C CYS A 193 -25.60 15.17 0.84
N GLY A 194 -25.37 14.55 1.99
CA GLY A 194 -25.74 15.05 3.31
C GLY A 194 -24.87 16.21 3.80
N GLY A 195 -23.57 16.22 3.45
CA GLY A 195 -22.69 17.36 3.74
C GLY A 195 -21.32 17.37 3.06
N GLY A 196 -20.74 16.21 2.75
CA GLY A 196 -19.39 16.07 2.20
C GLY A 196 -19.27 16.42 0.71
N TYR A 197 -20.22 15.99 -0.12
CA TYR A 197 -20.17 16.07 -1.59
C TYR A 197 -18.96 15.33 -2.18
N VAL A 198 -18.68 14.13 -1.65
CA VAL A 198 -17.55 13.28 -2.03
C VAL A 198 -17.96 11.82 -2.15
N TRP A 199 -17.20 11.05 -2.92
CA TRP A 199 -17.31 9.59 -2.95
C TRP A 199 -16.72 9.01 -1.67
N MET A 200 -17.44 8.13 -1.00
CA MET A 200 -17.00 7.47 0.23
C MET A 200 -17.64 6.08 0.39
N PHE A 201 -17.17 5.31 1.37
CA PHE A 201 -17.87 4.13 1.88
C PHE A 201 -17.81 4.13 3.40
N THR A 202 -18.81 3.50 4.04
CA THR A 202 -18.99 3.56 5.49
C THR A 202 -18.84 2.18 6.11
N TYR A 203 -18.02 2.07 7.17
CA TYR A 203 -18.07 0.92 8.07
C TYR A 203 -18.89 1.28 9.30
N SER A 204 -19.86 0.42 9.62
CA SER A 204 -20.77 0.57 10.75
C SER A 204 -20.61 -0.56 11.74
N SER A 205 -20.62 -0.22 13.02
CA SER A 205 -20.59 -1.18 14.14
C SER A 205 -21.87 -1.04 14.97
N PRO A 206 -22.56 -2.15 15.31
CA PRO A 206 -23.81 -2.09 16.05
C PRO A 206 -23.59 -1.75 17.54
N ILE A 207 -24.54 -1.00 18.10
CA ILE A 207 -24.62 -0.69 19.53
C ILE A 207 -25.63 -1.63 20.17
N PHE A 208 -25.28 -2.29 21.28
CA PHE A 208 -26.09 -3.30 21.94
C PHE A 208 -26.64 -2.88 23.31
N GLY A 209 -27.93 -3.14 23.49
CA GLY A 209 -28.61 -3.16 24.79
C GLY A 209 -29.09 -4.57 25.13
N ARG A 210 -29.87 -4.67 26.22
CA ARG A 210 -30.61 -5.88 26.59
C ARG A 210 -32.10 -5.62 26.70
N ASN A 211 -32.90 -6.60 26.31
CA ASN A 211 -34.32 -6.68 26.62
C ASN A 211 -34.56 -7.05 28.09
N ARG A 212 -35.83 -7.01 28.54
CA ARG A 212 -36.22 -7.31 29.93
C ARG A 212 -35.99 -8.77 30.34
N ASP A 213 -35.89 -9.67 29.37
CA ASP A 213 -35.53 -11.09 29.54
C ASP A 213 -34.00 -11.33 29.50
N GLY A 214 -33.22 -10.28 29.21
CA GLY A 214 -31.76 -10.34 29.07
C GLY A 214 -31.25 -10.58 27.64
N SER A 215 -32.13 -10.84 26.66
CA SER A 215 -31.72 -11.05 25.26
C SER A 215 -31.05 -9.81 24.65
N PRO A 216 -30.14 -9.99 23.68
CA PRO A 216 -29.57 -8.88 22.91
C PRO A 216 -30.65 -8.07 22.18
N ILE A 217 -30.42 -6.77 22.03
CA ILE A 217 -31.23 -5.89 21.17
C ILE A 217 -30.35 -4.79 20.58
N PHE A 218 -30.53 -4.53 19.29
CA PHE A 218 -29.92 -3.40 18.58
C PHE A 218 -30.38 -2.06 19.17
N LYS A 219 -29.45 -1.12 19.31
CA LYS A 219 -29.66 0.18 19.95
C LYS A 219 -29.11 1.37 19.15
N GLY A 220 -28.61 1.15 17.94
CA GLY A 220 -27.97 2.17 17.10
C GLY A 220 -26.70 1.66 16.43
N VAL A 221 -25.98 2.57 15.79
CA VAL A 221 -24.66 2.34 15.18
C VAL A 221 -23.67 3.40 15.61
N ALA A 222 -22.38 3.05 15.62
CA ALA A 222 -21.31 4.02 15.44
C ALA A 222 -20.59 3.72 14.12
N THR A 223 -20.27 4.75 13.35
CA THR A 223 -19.72 4.62 11.99
C THR A 223 -18.36 5.29 11.82
N ILE A 224 -17.67 4.89 10.77
CA ILE A 224 -16.58 5.65 10.14
C ILE A 224 -16.84 5.77 8.65
N ASP A 225 -16.45 6.89 8.06
CA ASP A 225 -16.62 7.16 6.64
C ASP A 225 -15.25 7.41 5.99
N ILE A 226 -14.90 6.58 5.01
CA ILE A 226 -13.62 6.61 4.30
C ILE A 226 -13.80 7.34 2.97
N GLU A 227 -13.16 8.50 2.82
CA GLU A 227 -13.18 9.29 1.59
C GLU A 227 -12.35 8.63 0.49
N LEU A 228 -12.95 8.55 -0.70
CA LEU A 228 -12.32 8.02 -1.91
C LEU A 228 -11.64 9.10 -2.76
N THR A 229 -11.91 10.39 -2.58
CA THR A 229 -11.45 11.50 -3.46
C THR A 229 -9.98 11.38 -3.90
N ASP A 230 -9.05 11.15 -2.97
CA ASP A 230 -7.60 11.03 -3.25
C ASP A 230 -7.13 9.60 -3.63
N LYS A 231 -8.04 8.65 -3.90
CA LYS A 231 -7.72 7.27 -4.27
C LYS A 231 -7.84 7.10 -5.78
N ASP A 232 -6.73 6.84 -6.46
CA ASP A 232 -6.69 6.75 -7.92
C ASP A 232 -7.50 5.58 -8.49
N ILE A 233 -8.30 5.85 -9.53
CA ILE A 233 -8.87 4.80 -10.38
C ILE A 233 -7.88 4.46 -11.48
N ASN A 234 -7.30 3.25 -11.43
CA ASN A 234 -6.46 2.74 -12.51
C ASN A 234 -7.29 1.94 -13.53
N GLN A 235 -7.51 2.55 -14.70
CA GLN A 235 -8.26 1.92 -15.80
C GLN A 235 -7.38 1.13 -16.78
N CYS A 236 -6.05 1.16 -16.62
CA CYS A 236 -5.15 0.46 -17.54
C CYS A 236 -5.26 -1.07 -17.40
N ASP A 237 -4.82 -1.80 -18.42
CA ASP A 237 -4.73 -3.26 -18.38
C ASP A 237 -3.91 -3.76 -17.17
N LEU A 238 -4.13 -5.00 -16.76
CA LEU A 238 -3.29 -5.67 -15.77
C LEU A 238 -1.90 -5.95 -16.38
N GLY A 239 -0.88 -5.27 -15.87
CA GLY A 239 0.51 -5.58 -16.18
C GLY A 239 0.95 -6.92 -15.59
N TYR A 240 1.99 -7.54 -16.18
CA TYR A 240 2.55 -8.80 -15.68
C TYR A 240 3.26 -8.62 -14.32
N ASP A 241 3.78 -7.41 -14.06
CA ASP A 241 4.45 -7.02 -12.81
C ASP A 241 3.60 -6.03 -11.97
N ASP A 242 2.26 -6.01 -12.12
CA ASP A 242 1.38 -5.02 -11.47
C ASP A 242 0.94 -5.44 -10.06
N ASP A 243 1.89 -5.36 -9.12
CA ASP A 243 1.84 -5.82 -7.73
C ASP A 243 0.91 -4.98 -6.80
N SER A 244 -0.09 -4.31 -7.37
CA SER A 244 -1.05 -3.47 -6.62
C SER A 244 -2.05 -4.32 -5.83
N VAL A 245 -1.68 -4.73 -4.61
CA VAL A 245 -2.48 -5.59 -3.70
C VAL A 245 -3.83 -4.99 -3.25
N ASP A 246 -4.23 -3.83 -3.76
CA ASP A 246 -5.52 -3.19 -3.46
C ASP A 246 -6.62 -3.76 -4.37
N LEU A 247 -7.13 -4.93 -3.99
CA LEU A 247 -8.12 -5.70 -4.77
C LEU A 247 -9.40 -4.91 -5.06
N PHE A 248 -9.73 -3.92 -4.22
CA PHE A 248 -10.87 -3.03 -4.44
C PHE A 248 -10.72 -2.20 -5.72
N PHE A 249 -9.61 -1.48 -5.91
CA PHE A 249 -9.42 -0.66 -7.12
C PHE A 249 -9.05 -1.49 -8.35
N ASN A 250 -8.58 -2.73 -8.19
CA ASN A 250 -8.33 -3.62 -9.33
C ASN A 250 -9.59 -4.05 -10.09
N VAL A 251 -10.80 -3.77 -9.58
CA VAL A 251 -12.05 -3.95 -10.33
C VAL A 251 -12.11 -3.08 -11.59
N PHE A 252 -11.41 -1.95 -11.63
CA PHE A 252 -11.44 -0.98 -12.74
C PHE A 252 -10.49 -1.30 -13.91
N ARG A 253 -9.70 -2.38 -13.82
CA ARG A 253 -8.61 -2.68 -14.76
C ARG A 253 -9.11 -3.09 -16.16
N GLY A 254 -8.36 -2.69 -17.19
CA GLY A 254 -8.70 -2.98 -18.59
C GLY A 254 -9.97 -2.28 -19.10
N THR A 255 -10.40 -1.20 -18.44
CA THR A 255 -11.60 -0.43 -18.82
C THR A 255 -11.29 0.83 -19.64
N HIS A 256 -10.02 1.08 -19.96
CA HIS A 256 -9.61 2.24 -20.73
C HIS A 256 -10.19 2.28 -22.15
N LYS A 257 -10.37 3.49 -22.69
CA LYS A 257 -10.85 3.71 -24.07
C LYS A 257 -9.72 4.00 -25.08
N CYS A 258 -8.46 3.71 -24.72
CA CYS A 258 -7.31 3.92 -25.60
C CYS A 258 -7.44 3.20 -26.96
N PRO A 259 -7.05 3.84 -28.09
CA PRO A 259 -6.98 3.20 -29.40
C PRO A 259 -6.02 2.00 -29.42
N ILE A 260 -6.30 1.00 -30.27
CA ILE A 260 -5.51 -0.25 -30.41
C ILE A 260 -4.04 0.01 -30.82
N GLU A 261 -3.76 1.16 -31.46
CA GLU A 261 -2.42 1.63 -31.84
C GLU A 261 -1.67 2.37 -30.71
N THR A 262 -2.20 2.34 -29.49
CA THR A 262 -1.64 2.99 -28.29
C THR A 262 -1.61 2.04 -27.09
N THR A 263 -0.73 2.32 -26.12
CA THR A 263 -0.64 1.61 -24.84
C THR A 263 -1.14 2.52 -23.71
N CYS A 264 -2.04 2.01 -22.86
CA CYS A 264 -2.51 2.72 -21.67
C CYS A 264 -1.39 2.80 -20.63
N ASN A 265 -1.07 4.01 -20.18
CA ASN A 265 -0.11 4.27 -19.12
C ASN A 265 -0.81 5.03 -17.98
N PHE A 266 -0.85 4.44 -16.79
CA PHE A 266 -1.52 4.99 -15.61
C PHE A 266 -0.86 6.29 -15.12
N ARG A 267 -1.64 7.19 -14.52
CA ARG A 267 -1.18 8.49 -13.99
C ARG A 267 -1.62 8.65 -12.53
N PRO A 268 -0.74 8.33 -11.55
CA PRO A 268 -1.02 8.53 -10.14
C PRO A 268 -1.32 9.99 -9.77
N GLY A 269 -2.03 10.21 -8.67
CA GLY A 269 -2.43 11.53 -8.19
C GLY A 269 -3.54 12.19 -9.02
N PHE A 270 -4.36 11.37 -9.68
CA PHE A 270 -5.60 11.80 -10.31
C PHE A 270 -6.78 11.78 -9.34
N GLY A 271 -6.80 10.89 -8.35
CA GLY A 271 -7.93 10.67 -7.47
C GLY A 271 -9.07 9.88 -8.12
N PHE A 272 -10.22 9.82 -7.44
CA PHE A 272 -11.31 8.91 -7.78
C PHE A 272 -12.21 9.43 -8.92
N ARG A 273 -11.63 9.46 -10.13
CA ARG A 273 -12.27 9.87 -11.39
C ARG A 273 -11.77 9.08 -12.58
N VAL A 274 -12.59 9.01 -13.61
CA VAL A 274 -12.22 8.40 -14.90
C VAL A 274 -11.18 9.24 -15.64
N GLY A 275 -10.37 8.59 -16.47
CA GLY A 275 -9.38 9.22 -17.34
C GLY A 275 -8.00 9.44 -16.72
N GLY A 276 -7.69 8.79 -15.59
CA GLY A 276 -6.39 8.81 -14.89
C GLY A 276 -5.25 8.08 -15.62
N TYR A 277 -5.13 8.28 -16.92
CA TYR A 277 -4.16 7.61 -17.78
C TYR A 277 -3.75 8.47 -18.98
N ILE A 278 -2.76 8.01 -19.75
CA ILE A 278 -2.39 8.53 -21.07
C ILE A 278 -2.24 7.37 -22.06
N CYS A 279 -2.84 7.51 -23.24
CA CYS A 279 -2.71 6.56 -24.33
C CYS A 279 -1.49 6.94 -25.18
N ILE A 280 -0.35 6.27 -24.96
CA ILE A 280 0.91 6.56 -25.67
C ILE A 280 0.94 5.82 -27.00
N CYS A 281 1.25 6.50 -28.10
CA CYS A 281 1.40 5.85 -29.41
C CYS A 281 2.52 4.81 -29.42
N ASN A 282 2.21 3.59 -29.87
CA ASN A 282 3.17 2.48 -29.91
C ASN A 282 4.34 2.77 -30.86
N ASP A 283 4.06 3.49 -31.97
CA ASP A 283 5.03 4.06 -32.89
C ASP A 283 4.82 5.59 -32.99
N GLY A 284 5.54 6.40 -32.21
CA GLY A 284 5.45 7.87 -32.36
C GLY A 284 6.16 8.74 -31.31
N VAL A 285 7.41 9.13 -31.59
CA VAL A 285 8.02 10.34 -31.03
C VAL A 285 7.93 11.51 -32.01
N ASP A 286 7.81 12.74 -31.51
CA ASP A 286 7.88 13.95 -32.33
C ASP A 286 9.33 14.26 -32.78
N TYR A 287 9.50 15.29 -33.62
CA TYR A 287 10.83 15.72 -34.11
C TYR A 287 11.78 16.26 -33.02
N ASN A 288 11.31 16.43 -31.79
CA ASN A 288 12.08 16.88 -30.63
C ASN A 288 12.33 15.73 -29.61
N GLY A 289 11.78 14.54 -29.85
CA GLY A 289 11.84 13.39 -28.93
C GLY A 289 10.72 13.31 -27.89
N ASN A 290 9.67 14.14 -27.98
CA ASN A 290 8.52 14.05 -27.09
C ASN A 290 7.60 12.89 -27.48
N TYR A 291 7.04 12.19 -26.48
CA TYR A 291 6.01 11.17 -26.69
C TYR A 291 4.72 11.78 -27.25
N ILE A 292 4.18 11.19 -28.31
CA ILE A 292 2.86 11.54 -28.83
C ILE A 292 1.84 10.61 -28.16
N GLY A 293 0.85 11.18 -27.47
CA GLY A 293 -0.21 10.43 -26.80
C GLY A 293 -1.44 11.28 -26.47
N PHE A 294 -2.51 10.62 -26.04
CA PHE A 294 -3.82 11.23 -25.78
C PHE A 294 -4.17 11.18 -24.30
N ASN A 295 -4.58 12.30 -23.70
CA ASN A 295 -4.94 12.35 -22.27
C ASN A 295 -6.23 11.55 -22.02
N GLY A 296 -6.21 10.64 -21.04
CA GLY A 296 -7.33 9.73 -20.75
C GLY A 296 -8.65 10.45 -20.57
N GLU A 297 -8.66 11.62 -19.91
CA GLU A 297 -9.86 12.46 -19.78
C GLU A 297 -10.52 12.85 -21.11
N GLU A 298 -9.74 13.15 -22.15
CA GLU A 298 -10.27 13.52 -23.46
C GLU A 298 -10.84 12.31 -24.21
N VAL A 299 -10.24 11.14 -23.96
CA VAL A 299 -10.61 9.85 -24.52
C VAL A 299 -11.90 9.34 -23.85
N GLU A 300 -12.01 9.46 -22.53
CA GLU A 300 -13.22 9.12 -21.76
C GLU A 300 -14.43 9.93 -22.18
N LYS A 301 -14.24 11.23 -22.43
CA LYS A 301 -15.28 12.20 -22.83
C LYS A 301 -15.61 12.17 -24.34
N ALA A 302 -15.02 11.23 -25.11
CA ALA A 302 -15.20 11.18 -26.56
C ALA A 302 -16.36 10.28 -27.01
N THR A 303 -17.32 10.86 -27.74
CA THR A 303 -18.37 10.13 -28.47
C THR A 303 -17.87 9.45 -29.75
N ASP A 304 -16.71 9.87 -30.26
CA ASP A 304 -16.00 9.26 -31.40
C ASP A 304 -14.52 9.14 -31.04
N LEU A 305 -14.03 7.90 -30.93
CA LEU A 305 -12.63 7.58 -30.66
C LEU A 305 -11.76 7.65 -31.92
N SER A 306 -12.34 7.64 -33.13
CA SER A 306 -11.60 7.59 -34.40
C SER A 306 -10.80 8.87 -34.71
N LYS A 307 -11.03 9.94 -33.94
CA LYS A 307 -10.24 11.18 -33.93
C LYS A 307 -8.85 11.02 -33.29
N PHE A 308 -8.66 10.02 -32.42
CA PHE A 308 -7.38 9.74 -31.75
C PHE A 308 -6.57 8.78 -32.60
N LYS A 309 -5.68 9.32 -33.44
CA LYS A 309 -4.81 8.54 -34.33
C LYS A 309 -3.37 8.99 -34.30
N CYS A 310 -2.48 8.03 -34.20
CA CYS A 310 -1.04 8.20 -34.19
C CYS A 310 -0.52 8.66 -35.56
N LYS A 311 0.52 9.49 -35.54
CA LYS A 311 1.10 10.07 -36.76
C LYS A 311 2.39 9.34 -37.13
N THR A 312 2.29 8.42 -38.08
CA THR A 312 3.44 7.67 -38.60
C THR A 312 4.46 8.60 -39.27
N THR A 313 5.61 8.83 -38.64
CA THR A 313 6.75 9.53 -39.23
C THR A 313 7.53 8.60 -40.16
N HIS A 314 7.16 8.57 -41.45
CA HIS A 314 7.89 7.81 -42.47
C HIS A 314 9.32 8.34 -42.67
N HIS A 315 10.27 7.85 -41.87
CA HIS A 315 11.70 8.02 -42.10
C HIS A 315 12.16 7.18 -43.30
N GLY A 316 12.02 7.76 -44.50
CA GLY A 316 12.48 7.15 -45.74
C GLY A 316 14.00 6.99 -45.74
N TYR A 317 14.49 5.75 -45.65
CA TYR A 317 15.89 5.38 -45.82
C TYR A 317 16.39 5.71 -47.25
N ARG A 318 16.84 6.95 -47.47
CA ARG A 318 17.66 7.31 -48.63
C ARG A 318 19.11 6.90 -48.38
N SER A 319 19.46 5.67 -48.76
CA SER A 319 20.84 5.19 -48.80
C SER A 319 21.68 6.04 -49.76
N ALA A 320 22.58 6.85 -49.21
CA ALA A 320 23.47 7.71 -49.98
C ALA A 320 24.72 6.95 -50.47
N PHE A 321 24.58 6.23 -51.58
CA PHE A 321 25.69 5.80 -52.43
C PHE A 321 25.36 6.18 -53.88
N GLY A 322 26.28 6.85 -54.57
CA GLY A 322 26.02 7.42 -55.90
C GLY A 322 27.06 7.02 -56.94
N SER A 323 26.71 7.25 -58.21
CA SER A 323 27.66 7.47 -59.31
C SER A 323 26.95 8.20 -60.45
N ASP A 324 27.70 8.89 -61.30
CA ASP A 324 27.17 9.72 -62.38
C ASP A 324 26.46 8.93 -63.49
N SER A 325 25.41 9.55 -64.07
CA SER A 325 25.50 10.04 -65.46
C SER A 325 24.27 10.86 -65.86
N ASN A 326 24.45 11.76 -66.83
CA ASN A 326 23.36 12.51 -67.44
C ASN A 326 22.68 11.66 -68.52
N ASP A 327 21.35 11.78 -68.67
CA ASP A 327 20.83 12.58 -69.79
C ASP A 327 19.43 13.14 -69.48
N ARG A 328 18.88 13.90 -70.43
CA ARG A 328 17.66 14.72 -70.34
C ARG A 328 16.46 14.08 -71.04
N GLN A 329 15.32 14.74 -70.86
CA GLN A 329 14.06 14.66 -71.64
C GLN A 329 13.10 13.49 -71.30
N SER A 330 11.78 13.61 -71.53
CA SER A 330 10.89 14.80 -71.47
C SER A 330 9.41 14.36 -71.60
N GLY A 331 8.64 14.37 -70.50
CA GLY A 331 7.18 14.14 -70.54
C GLY A 331 6.74 12.76 -71.05
N THR A 332 5.45 12.46 -71.22
CA THR A 332 4.23 13.12 -70.69
C THR A 332 3.06 12.14 -70.79
N TYR A 333 2.18 12.15 -69.78
CA TYR A 333 0.76 11.70 -69.73
C TYR A 333 0.19 10.60 -70.68
N LEU A 334 -0.43 9.62 -70.01
CA LEU A 334 -1.52 8.69 -70.39
C LEU A 334 -2.78 9.41 -70.98
N PRO A 335 -3.94 8.76 -71.28
CA PRO A 335 -4.32 7.32 -71.45
C PRO A 335 -5.28 7.02 -72.67
N PHE A 336 -5.82 5.78 -72.74
CA PHE A 336 -7.07 5.33 -73.46
C PHE A 336 -7.01 5.20 -75.03
N ASN A 337 -7.81 4.35 -75.74
CA ASN A 337 -8.88 3.40 -75.34
C ASN A 337 -9.08 2.20 -76.34
N SER A 338 -9.78 1.15 -75.88
CA SER A 338 -10.75 0.21 -76.53
C SER A 338 -10.74 -0.19 -78.03
N ASP A 339 -10.76 -1.52 -78.25
CA ASP A 339 -11.66 -2.37 -79.10
C ASP A 339 -11.79 -2.26 -80.63
N ASP A 340 -11.77 -3.42 -81.33
CA ASP A 340 -12.84 -3.89 -82.28
C ASP A 340 -12.70 -5.41 -82.67
N ALA A 341 -13.72 -6.02 -83.32
CA ALA A 341 -13.91 -7.49 -83.55
C ALA A 341 -13.75 -7.97 -85.05
N ASP A 342 -14.03 -9.20 -85.56
CA ASP A 342 -14.60 -10.51 -85.07
C ASP A 342 -13.75 -11.73 -85.62
N VAL A 343 -14.09 -12.79 -86.41
CA VAL A 343 -15.30 -13.28 -87.12
C VAL A 343 -15.23 -14.80 -87.55
N TYR A 344 -16.23 -15.63 -87.16
CA TYR A 344 -16.78 -16.88 -87.83
C TYR A 344 -15.87 -18.14 -88.08
N TYR A 345 -16.31 -19.43 -88.19
CA TYR A 345 -17.53 -20.19 -87.77
C TYR A 345 -17.38 -21.74 -88.06
N LYS A 346 -18.15 -22.60 -87.35
CA LYS A 346 -18.62 -23.99 -87.70
C LYS A 346 -17.79 -25.29 -87.44
N ASP A 347 -18.57 -26.37 -87.22
CA ASP A 347 -18.33 -27.81 -86.91
C ASP A 347 -19.44 -28.61 -87.71
N PRO A 348 -19.76 -29.95 -87.61
CA PRO A 348 -19.16 -31.13 -86.92
C PRO A 348 -19.12 -32.46 -87.76
N TYR A 349 -18.90 -33.60 -87.07
CA TYR A 349 -19.23 -35.03 -87.39
C TYR A 349 -18.22 -35.99 -88.10
N MET A 350 -17.55 -36.79 -87.27
CA MET A 350 -17.57 -38.27 -87.22
C MET A 350 -17.96 -39.10 -88.48
N ASN A 351 -17.00 -39.88 -89.00
CA ASN A 351 -17.18 -41.31 -89.32
C ASN A 351 -15.83 -42.01 -89.60
N CYS A 352 -15.75 -43.31 -89.31
CA CYS A 352 -14.64 -44.19 -89.74
C CYS A 352 -15.19 -45.22 -90.74
N SER A 353 -14.41 -45.55 -91.77
CA SER A 353 -14.80 -46.54 -92.79
C SER A 353 -13.65 -47.46 -93.20
N GLU A 354 -13.75 -48.70 -92.74
CA GLU A 354 -13.40 -49.95 -93.45
C GLU A 354 -11.91 -50.29 -93.75
N ASP A 355 -11.60 -51.55 -93.43
CA ASP A 355 -10.52 -52.41 -93.96
C ASP A 355 -9.03 -52.08 -93.70
N ALA A 356 -8.61 -52.21 -92.43
CA ALA A 356 -7.79 -53.37 -92.02
C ALA A 356 -7.59 -53.49 -90.49
N ALA A 357 -7.69 -54.72 -89.96
CA ALA A 357 -7.24 -55.19 -88.64
C ALA A 357 -7.71 -54.42 -87.38
N CYS A 358 -8.77 -54.92 -86.75
CA CYS A 358 -9.00 -54.75 -85.31
C CYS A 358 -8.64 -56.04 -84.58
N ASP A 359 -7.56 -56.02 -83.78
CA ASP A 359 -7.20 -57.08 -82.83
C ASP A 359 -6.82 -56.46 -81.47
N ASP A 360 -6.99 -57.24 -80.39
CA ASP A 360 -6.61 -56.96 -78.99
C ASP A 360 -7.05 -55.62 -78.35
N VAL A 361 -8.32 -55.57 -77.92
CA VAL A 361 -8.81 -54.60 -76.91
C VAL A 361 -8.99 -55.28 -75.55
N VAL A 362 -7.92 -55.44 -74.76
CA VAL A 362 -7.98 -55.43 -73.28
C VAL A 362 -6.69 -54.86 -72.64
N THR A 363 -6.45 -53.56 -72.77
CA THR A 363 -5.65 -52.79 -71.80
C THR A 363 -6.41 -51.53 -71.42
N MET A 364 -7.22 -51.63 -70.35
CA MET A 364 -8.07 -50.52 -69.91
C MET A 364 -7.25 -49.39 -69.26
N PRO A 365 -7.53 -48.10 -69.56
CA PRO A 365 -6.91 -46.95 -68.90
C PRO A 365 -7.13 -46.84 -67.37
N LEU A 366 -7.83 -47.80 -66.75
CA LEU A 366 -7.97 -47.87 -65.30
C LEU A 366 -6.68 -48.30 -64.59
N VAL A 367 -5.81 -49.11 -65.19
CA VAL A 367 -4.61 -49.64 -64.51
C VAL A 367 -3.60 -48.54 -64.22
N ASP A 368 -3.30 -47.69 -65.21
CA ASP A 368 -2.35 -46.58 -65.07
C ASP A 368 -2.86 -45.49 -64.11
N ASN A 369 -4.17 -45.21 -64.14
CA ASN A 369 -4.80 -44.32 -63.17
C ASN A 369 -4.74 -44.88 -61.74
N LEU A 370 -5.00 -46.18 -61.54
CA LEU A 370 -4.85 -46.81 -60.23
C LEU A 370 -3.40 -46.77 -59.74
N GLY A 371 -2.43 -46.94 -60.64
CA GLY A 371 -1.00 -46.79 -60.36
C GLY A 371 -0.62 -45.36 -59.94
N ALA A 372 -1.21 -44.34 -60.56
CA ALA A 372 -1.03 -42.94 -60.16
C ALA A 372 -1.63 -42.66 -58.77
N THR A 373 -2.85 -43.14 -58.48
CA THR A 373 -3.49 -42.97 -57.16
C THR A 373 -2.69 -43.68 -56.05
N LEU A 374 -2.29 -44.95 -56.24
CA LEU A 374 -1.48 -45.66 -55.25
C LEU A 374 -0.13 -44.98 -54.99
N LYS A 375 0.45 -44.33 -56.00
CA LYS A 375 1.72 -43.60 -55.84
C LYS A 375 1.56 -42.35 -54.98
N ALA A 376 0.43 -41.65 -55.07
CA ALA A 376 0.08 -40.56 -54.16
C ALA A 376 -0.13 -41.07 -52.72
N ASP A 377 -0.86 -42.17 -52.52
CA ASP A 377 -1.06 -42.80 -51.19
C ASP A 377 0.25 -43.29 -50.54
N ILE A 378 1.25 -43.66 -51.34
CA ILE A 378 2.59 -44.00 -50.86
C ILE A 378 3.31 -42.74 -50.34
N ASP A 379 3.21 -41.62 -51.03
CA ASP A 379 3.80 -40.36 -50.55
C ASP A 379 3.07 -39.77 -49.34
N VAL A 380 1.77 -40.04 -49.14
CA VAL A 380 1.06 -39.68 -47.88
C VAL A 380 1.75 -40.28 -46.65
N LYS A 381 2.36 -41.47 -46.75
CA LYS A 381 3.15 -42.05 -45.62
C LYS A 381 4.47 -41.31 -45.38
N ASN A 382 5.16 -40.87 -46.44
CA ASN A 382 6.38 -40.06 -46.31
C ASN A 382 6.08 -38.64 -45.83
N LEU A 383 4.95 -38.06 -46.25
CA LEU A 383 4.46 -36.76 -45.83
C LEU A 383 4.04 -36.79 -44.36
N ASN A 384 3.24 -37.80 -43.95
CA ASN A 384 2.89 -37.99 -42.54
C ASN A 384 4.12 -38.25 -41.65
N LYS A 385 5.16 -38.91 -42.16
CA LYS A 385 6.43 -39.08 -41.44
C LYS A 385 7.18 -37.75 -41.29
N HIS A 386 7.33 -36.97 -42.37
CA HIS A 386 7.96 -35.65 -42.31
C HIS A 386 7.17 -34.68 -41.43
N LEU A 387 5.84 -34.64 -41.57
CA LEU A 387 4.95 -33.81 -40.76
C LEU A 387 5.04 -34.20 -39.28
N LYS A 388 5.08 -35.50 -38.95
CA LYS A 388 5.30 -35.96 -37.58
C LYS A 388 6.67 -35.51 -37.06
N THR A 389 7.76 -35.73 -37.79
CA THR A 389 9.09 -35.31 -37.34
C THR A 389 9.23 -33.79 -37.25
N PHE A 390 8.56 -33.02 -38.12
CA PHE A 390 8.48 -31.57 -38.04
C PHE A 390 7.71 -31.12 -36.79
N ILE A 391 6.54 -31.69 -36.51
CA ILE A 391 5.77 -31.42 -35.28
C ILE A 391 6.58 -31.81 -34.03
N GLU A 392 7.28 -32.95 -34.04
CA GLU A 392 8.19 -33.35 -32.95
C GLU A 392 9.37 -32.38 -32.77
N GLN A 393 9.90 -31.80 -33.85
CA GLN A 393 10.95 -30.79 -33.78
C GLN A 393 10.46 -29.42 -33.32
N GLU A 394 9.34 -28.91 -33.86
CA GLU A 394 8.80 -27.61 -33.46
C GLU A 394 8.21 -27.66 -32.03
N MET A 395 7.49 -28.71 -31.64
CA MET A 395 7.08 -28.87 -30.23
C MET A 395 8.28 -28.99 -29.31
N LYS A 396 9.38 -29.62 -29.74
CA LYS A 396 10.60 -29.68 -28.94
C LYS A 396 11.23 -28.29 -28.77
N LYS A 397 11.33 -27.47 -29.83
CA LYS A 397 11.80 -26.08 -29.73
C LYS A 397 10.94 -25.29 -28.76
N VAL A 398 9.61 -25.31 -28.96
CA VAL A 398 8.65 -24.60 -28.10
C VAL A 398 8.78 -25.06 -26.64
N PHE A 399 9.00 -26.35 -26.38
CA PHE A 399 9.22 -26.86 -25.02
C PHE A 399 10.57 -26.41 -24.42
N GLU A 400 11.67 -26.45 -25.18
CA GLU A 400 12.98 -25.98 -24.70
C GLU A 400 12.99 -24.45 -24.48
N GLU A 401 12.33 -23.69 -25.35
CA GLU A 401 12.13 -22.23 -25.23
C GLU A 401 11.23 -21.89 -24.04
N THR A 402 10.09 -22.58 -23.87
CA THR A 402 9.21 -22.41 -22.70
C THR A 402 9.93 -22.79 -21.40
N ALA A 403 10.70 -23.88 -21.38
CA ALA A 403 11.44 -24.30 -20.19
C ALA A 403 12.55 -23.30 -19.81
N ASN A 404 13.24 -22.71 -20.79
CA ASN A 404 14.20 -21.64 -20.54
C ASN A 404 13.51 -20.36 -20.05
N ASN A 405 12.40 -19.95 -20.67
CA ASN A 405 11.64 -18.77 -20.26
C ASN A 405 11.07 -18.93 -18.84
N VAL A 406 10.50 -20.11 -18.50
CA VAL A 406 10.05 -20.43 -17.13
C VAL A 406 11.22 -20.45 -16.15
N LYS A 407 12.39 -20.97 -16.52
CA LYS A 407 13.57 -20.92 -15.67
C LYS A 407 14.01 -19.48 -15.39
N THR A 408 14.08 -18.63 -16.41
CA THR A 408 14.45 -17.21 -16.26
C THR A 408 13.40 -16.41 -15.51
N LEU A 409 12.11 -16.71 -15.66
CA LEU A 409 11.04 -16.13 -14.85
C LEU A 409 11.18 -16.50 -13.37
N VAL A 410 11.39 -17.78 -13.05
CA VAL A 410 11.58 -18.24 -11.65
C VAL A 410 12.87 -17.66 -11.05
N GLU A 411 13.94 -17.50 -11.83
CA GLU A 411 15.17 -16.84 -11.37
C GLU A 411 14.97 -15.33 -11.13
N LYS A 412 14.22 -14.62 -12.00
CA LYS A 412 13.79 -13.21 -11.80
C LYS A 412 12.92 -13.07 -10.55
N GLU A 413 11.89 -13.89 -10.42
CA GLU A 413 10.89 -13.85 -9.34
C GLU A 413 11.53 -14.13 -7.96
N ILE A 414 12.56 -14.99 -7.89
CA ILE A 414 13.35 -15.22 -6.68
C ILE A 414 14.19 -13.98 -6.32
N ASP A 415 14.86 -13.34 -7.27
CA ASP A 415 15.66 -12.13 -7.02
C ASP A 415 14.78 -10.92 -6.66
N GLU A 416 13.59 -10.80 -7.25
CA GLU A 416 12.60 -9.77 -6.92
C GLU A 416 12.02 -10.00 -5.51
N LEU A 417 11.61 -11.23 -5.16
CA LEU A 417 11.18 -11.57 -3.79
C LEU A 417 12.27 -11.28 -2.75
N ASN A 418 13.54 -11.58 -3.04
CA ASN A 418 14.66 -11.23 -2.18
C ASN A 418 14.79 -9.70 -1.99
N THR A 419 14.47 -8.91 -3.02
CA THR A 419 14.53 -7.44 -3.00
C THR A 419 13.36 -6.84 -2.22
N THR A 420 12.12 -7.28 -2.45
CA THR A 420 10.92 -6.80 -1.71
C THR A 420 11.00 -7.12 -0.20
N VAL A 421 11.71 -8.19 0.18
CA VAL A 421 11.97 -8.53 1.58
C VAL A 421 12.98 -7.59 2.24
N GLN A 422 13.88 -6.94 1.48
CA GLN A 422 14.75 -5.88 2.02
C GLN A 422 14.00 -4.55 2.20
N GLU A 423 13.17 -4.15 1.24
CA GLU A 423 12.50 -2.83 1.31
C GLU A 423 11.42 -2.73 2.40
N LYS A 424 10.88 -3.85 2.90
CA LYS A 424 9.87 -3.88 3.99
C LYS A 424 10.46 -3.95 5.41
N GLN A 425 11.74 -3.61 5.59
CA GLN A 425 12.40 -3.58 6.90
C GLN A 425 12.04 -2.34 7.75
N SER A 426 10.82 -2.33 8.29
CA SER A 426 10.49 -1.44 9.41
C SER A 426 11.32 -1.83 10.64
N GLY A 427 12.03 -0.85 11.22
CA GLY A 427 13.00 -1.08 12.28
C GLY A 427 13.32 0.18 13.09
N VAL A 428 14.15 0.02 14.12
CA VAL A 428 14.59 1.15 14.98
C VAL A 428 16.09 1.24 15.10
N THR A 429 16.59 2.48 15.19
CA THR A 429 18.00 2.79 15.39
C THR A 429 18.29 3.19 16.84
N TYR A 430 19.42 2.76 17.39
CA TYR A 430 19.93 3.20 18.69
C TYR A 430 21.47 3.28 18.67
N ILE A 431 22.04 4.07 19.57
CA ILE A 431 23.50 4.16 19.75
C ILE A 431 23.90 3.19 20.88
N ARG A 432 24.90 2.34 20.62
CA ARG A 432 25.58 1.51 21.62
C ARG A 432 26.89 2.18 21.99
N TRP A 433 26.94 2.77 23.18
CA TRP A 433 28.13 3.47 23.68
C TRP A 433 29.14 2.49 24.30
N GLY A 434 30.42 2.75 24.06
CA GLY A 434 31.56 1.96 24.52
C GLY A 434 31.86 0.69 23.71
N ARG A 435 31.34 0.60 22.47
CA ARG A 435 31.45 -0.58 21.58
C ARG A 435 31.45 -0.19 20.11
N LYS A 436 32.28 -0.84 19.30
CA LYS A 436 32.39 -0.67 17.84
C LYS A 436 31.46 -1.60 17.06
N ASP A 437 30.97 -2.66 17.71
CA ASP A 437 30.09 -3.70 17.15
C ASP A 437 28.64 -3.55 17.63
N CYS A 438 27.69 -4.07 16.85
CA CYS A 438 26.29 -4.19 17.28
C CYS A 438 25.98 -5.56 17.93
N PRO A 439 24.98 -5.64 18.83
CA PRO A 439 24.58 -6.91 19.45
C PRO A 439 24.03 -7.90 18.42
N SER A 440 24.03 -9.20 18.74
CA SER A 440 23.60 -10.26 17.81
C SER A 440 22.23 -10.00 17.17
N GLY A 441 22.20 -9.93 15.83
CA GLY A 441 21.01 -9.66 15.03
C GLY A 441 20.57 -8.19 14.97
N ALA A 442 21.40 -7.27 15.43
CA ALA A 442 21.32 -5.86 15.06
C ALA A 442 22.36 -5.59 13.97
N GLU A 443 22.02 -4.73 13.03
CA GLU A 443 22.86 -4.39 11.89
C GLU A 443 23.63 -3.10 12.20
N LEU A 444 24.91 -3.06 11.83
CA LEU A 444 25.76 -1.89 12.06
C LEU A 444 25.52 -0.87 10.94
N VAL A 445 24.95 0.29 11.30
CA VAL A 445 24.76 1.42 10.38
C VAL A 445 26.09 2.14 10.17
N TYR A 446 26.77 2.48 11.26
CA TYR A 446 28.17 2.90 11.25
C TYR A 446 28.82 2.68 12.62
N ALA A 447 30.15 2.53 12.63
CA ALA A 447 30.98 2.60 13.82
C ALA A 447 31.68 3.96 13.88
N GLY A 448 31.99 4.41 15.10
CA GLY A 448 32.45 5.78 15.33
C GLY A 448 33.12 5.98 16.69
N GLN A 449 33.40 7.24 17.00
CA GLN A 449 33.83 7.70 18.31
C GLN A 449 32.75 8.59 18.95
N ALA A 450 32.62 8.53 20.27
CA ALA A 450 31.79 9.48 20.98
C ALA A 450 32.46 10.86 20.98
N GLY A 451 31.69 11.91 20.72
CA GLY A 451 32.13 13.29 20.80
C GLY A 451 31.16 14.19 21.56
N GLY A 452 31.65 15.37 21.94
CA GLY A 452 30.90 16.38 22.69
C GLY A 452 31.74 17.64 22.95
N ASN A 453 31.42 18.38 24.00
CA ASN A 453 32.18 19.57 24.40
C ASN A 453 33.37 19.16 25.28
N HIS A 454 34.50 19.84 25.16
CA HIS A 454 35.60 19.81 26.13
C HIS A 454 35.10 20.16 27.54
N TYR A 455 35.46 19.37 28.55
CA TYR A 455 34.90 19.38 29.92
C TYR A 455 34.79 20.78 30.59
N SER A 456 35.74 21.67 30.33
CA SER A 456 35.73 23.03 30.87
C SER A 456 34.67 23.95 30.26
N ASN A 457 34.18 23.66 29.05
CA ASN A 457 33.34 24.56 28.26
C ASN A 457 31.89 24.54 28.75
N LYS A 458 31.39 25.69 29.23
CA LYS A 458 30.04 25.82 29.82
C LYS A 458 28.95 26.21 28.81
N GLY A 459 29.29 26.30 27.54
CA GLY A 459 28.37 26.47 26.41
C GLY A 459 28.64 25.40 25.36
N GLY A 460 27.83 25.41 24.30
CA GLY A 460 27.88 24.44 23.20
C GLY A 460 26.71 23.46 23.21
N GLY A 461 26.89 22.31 22.56
CA GLY A 461 25.96 21.18 22.60
C GLY A 461 25.71 20.65 24.02
N VAL A 462 24.69 19.79 24.20
CA VAL A 462 24.37 19.18 25.51
C VAL A 462 24.36 17.66 25.48
N ASN A 463 24.16 17.05 24.32
CA ASN A 463 24.19 15.61 24.14
C ASN A 463 25.57 15.14 23.69
N TYR A 464 25.92 13.90 24.01
CA TYR A 464 26.97 13.18 23.29
C TYR A 464 26.52 12.91 21.85
N LEU A 465 27.47 12.86 20.93
CA LEU A 465 27.28 12.54 19.52
C LEU A 465 28.08 11.28 19.18
N CYS A 466 27.55 10.39 18.34
CA CYS A 466 28.35 9.31 17.77
C CYS A 466 28.85 9.79 16.40
N LEU A 467 30.14 10.12 16.32
CA LEU A 467 30.78 10.67 15.13
C LEU A 467 31.31 9.53 14.27
N PRO A 468 30.96 9.45 12.97
CA PRO A 468 31.46 8.40 12.08
C PRO A 468 32.98 8.47 11.95
N ASN A 469 33.61 7.32 11.70
CA ASN A 469 35.06 7.24 11.48
C ASN A 469 35.50 7.80 10.10
N ASP A 470 34.54 8.05 9.21
CA ASP A 470 34.67 8.50 7.83
C ASP A 470 33.88 9.81 7.54
N PRO A 471 34.17 10.92 8.25
CA PRO A 471 33.38 12.16 8.12
C PRO A 471 33.65 12.92 6.81
N GLU A 472 32.57 13.37 6.16
CA GLU A 472 32.66 14.42 5.14
C GLU A 472 33.01 15.76 5.79
N ASN A 473 34.07 16.41 5.31
CA ASN A 473 34.61 17.64 5.91
C ASN A 473 34.21 18.88 5.11
N GLY A 474 33.70 19.90 5.81
CA GLY A 474 33.46 21.23 5.25
C GLY A 474 34.74 22.07 5.12
N GLU A 475 34.60 23.34 4.73
CA GLU A 475 35.73 24.26 4.67
C GLU A 475 36.40 24.47 6.04
N GLN A 476 37.74 24.48 6.07
CA GLN A 476 38.49 24.79 7.28
C GLN A 476 38.36 26.28 7.62
N GLN A 477 37.72 26.57 8.75
CA GLN A 477 37.47 27.93 9.25
C GLN A 477 38.07 28.12 10.66
N SER A 478 38.39 29.36 11.04
CA SER A 478 39.11 29.68 12.29
C SER A 478 38.42 30.80 13.06
N TYR A 479 37.39 30.47 13.82
CA TYR A 479 36.59 31.41 14.62
C TYR A 479 36.38 30.88 16.06
N SER A 480 36.13 31.78 17.02
CA SER A 480 35.87 31.43 18.43
C SER A 480 34.41 31.02 18.67
N ASN A 481 33.94 30.02 17.93
CA ASN A 481 32.61 29.43 18.06
C ASN A 481 32.67 28.15 18.92
N ASP A 482 31.56 27.42 19.00
CA ASP A 482 31.53 26.09 19.61
C ASP A 482 32.45 25.11 18.85
N GLN A 483 32.97 24.11 19.57
CA GLN A 483 33.94 23.14 19.06
C GLN A 483 33.60 21.75 19.58
N ILE A 484 33.62 20.76 18.70
CA ILE A 484 33.45 19.36 19.05
C ILE A 484 34.79 18.68 19.31
N TYR A 485 34.83 17.85 20.35
CA TYR A 485 35.99 17.11 20.84
C TYR A 485 35.65 15.63 20.91
N GLY A 486 36.67 14.77 20.91
CA GLY A 486 36.52 13.37 21.28
C GLY A 486 36.06 13.20 22.74
N SER A 487 35.71 11.98 23.13
CA SER A 487 35.25 11.66 24.49
C SER A 487 36.14 10.60 25.14
N GLU A 488 36.39 10.73 26.44
CA GLU A 488 37.25 9.80 27.19
C GLU A 488 36.56 9.19 28.43
N TYR A 489 36.98 7.98 28.80
CA TYR A 489 36.50 7.31 30.01
C TYR A 489 37.20 7.86 31.27
N GLU A 490 36.51 8.66 32.07
CA GLU A 490 37.02 9.18 33.35
C GLU A 490 36.60 8.26 34.50
N ILE A 491 37.28 7.12 34.59
CA ILE A 491 36.89 5.95 35.41
C ILE A 491 38.02 5.43 36.31
N SER A 492 38.81 6.35 36.86
CA SER A 492 39.83 6.10 37.91
C SER A 492 39.43 5.02 38.94
N TYR A 493 40.42 4.29 39.50
CA TYR A 493 40.24 3.06 40.32
C TYR A 493 39.15 3.10 41.42
N ALA A 494 38.80 4.27 41.95
CA ALA A 494 37.73 4.44 42.95
C ALA A 494 36.30 4.44 42.35
N HIS A 495 36.18 4.50 41.02
CA HIS A 495 34.95 4.69 40.25
C HIS A 495 34.77 3.67 39.12
N THR A 496 35.81 2.91 38.76
CA THR A 496 35.76 1.87 37.70
C THR A 496 34.58 0.90 37.91
N PRO A 497 33.71 0.68 36.90
CA PRO A 497 32.62 -0.27 37.02
C PRO A 497 33.09 -1.72 37.25
N THR A 498 32.30 -2.50 37.98
CA THR A 498 32.66 -3.89 38.31
C THR A 498 32.71 -4.75 37.06
N GLY A 499 33.91 -5.25 36.72
CA GLY A 499 34.17 -6.07 35.53
C GLY A 499 34.87 -5.34 34.40
N TRP A 500 34.96 -4.00 34.43
CA TRP A 500 35.74 -3.24 33.47
C TRP A 500 37.24 -3.26 33.83
N PRO A 501 38.15 -3.36 32.84
CA PRO A 501 39.58 -3.23 33.10
C PRO A 501 39.93 -1.76 33.37
N GLY A 502 40.75 -1.51 34.40
CA GLY A 502 41.17 -0.14 34.76
C GLY A 502 42.01 0.59 33.68
N SER A 503 42.49 -0.14 32.67
CA SER A 503 43.18 0.40 31.50
C SER A 503 42.27 1.10 30.48
N LEU A 504 40.96 1.15 30.71
CA LEU A 504 40.04 2.00 29.94
C LEU A 504 40.11 3.48 30.35
N HIS A 505 40.58 3.79 31.55
CA HIS A 505 40.75 5.18 32.01
C HIS A 505 41.72 5.94 31.08
N ASN A 506 41.36 7.16 30.66
CA ASN A 506 42.11 7.97 29.69
C ASN A 506 42.28 7.26 28.32
N THR A 507 41.27 6.49 27.92
CA THR A 507 41.11 6.02 26.53
C THR A 507 39.80 6.56 25.97
N GLU A 508 39.75 6.68 24.65
CA GLU A 508 38.67 7.33 23.94
C GLU A 508 37.48 6.36 23.82
N VAL A 509 36.25 6.90 23.87
CA VAL A 509 35.01 6.11 23.97
C VAL A 509 34.49 5.78 22.55
N PRO A 510 34.51 4.51 22.11
CA PRO A 510 33.91 4.14 20.83
C PRO A 510 32.38 4.13 20.90
N CYS A 511 31.74 4.22 19.75
CA CYS A 511 30.30 4.06 19.60
C CYS A 511 29.96 3.28 18.33
N SER A 512 28.78 2.68 18.32
CA SER A 512 28.19 2.06 17.14
C SER A 512 26.72 2.45 17.04
N VAL A 513 26.28 2.80 15.84
CA VAL A 513 24.87 3.06 15.54
C VAL A 513 24.29 1.79 14.97
N CYS A 514 23.30 1.23 15.66
CA CYS A 514 22.76 -0.09 15.42
C CYS A 514 21.29 0.00 15.00
N PHE A 515 20.95 -0.68 13.90
CA PHE A 515 19.58 -0.83 13.41
C PHE A 515 19.02 -2.20 13.80
N ARG A 516 17.72 -2.26 14.06
CA ARG A 516 17.01 -3.49 14.43
C ARG A 516 15.74 -3.67 13.62
N ASN A 517 15.77 -4.67 12.76
CA ASN A 517 14.66 -5.08 11.92
C ASN A 517 13.48 -5.64 12.72
N HIS A 518 12.27 -5.36 12.22
CA HIS A 518 10.98 -5.77 12.78
C HIS A 518 10.74 -5.29 14.22
N LYS A 519 11.20 -4.08 14.55
CA LYS A 519 10.98 -3.38 15.83
C LYS A 519 10.37 -2.00 15.55
N SER A 520 9.52 -1.50 16.45
CA SER A 520 8.81 -0.21 16.25
C SER A 520 9.04 0.84 17.33
N ALA A 521 9.69 0.49 18.44
CA ALA A 521 10.09 1.46 19.47
C ALA A 521 11.44 1.10 20.12
N MET A 522 12.14 2.13 20.60
CA MET A 522 13.40 2.02 21.35
C MET A 522 13.32 2.84 22.65
N ILE A 523 14.00 2.39 23.72
CA ILE A 523 14.07 3.13 25.00
C ILE A 523 15.33 2.78 25.80
N MET A 524 15.95 3.77 26.43
CA MET A 524 16.97 3.58 27.46
C MET A 524 16.31 3.65 28.84
N ILE A 525 16.50 2.62 29.67
CA ILE A 525 15.90 2.55 31.01
C ILE A 525 17.00 2.65 32.08
N PRO A 526 17.12 3.78 32.80
CA PRO A 526 18.09 3.93 33.89
C PRO A 526 17.62 3.20 35.16
N GLY A 527 18.58 2.83 36.00
CA GLY A 527 18.37 2.15 37.28
C GLY A 527 18.28 0.61 37.23
N ARG A 528 18.38 -0.02 36.04
CA ARG A 528 18.27 -1.48 35.87
C ARG A 528 19.06 -2.00 34.68
N LYS A 529 19.31 -3.32 34.65
CA LYS A 529 20.06 -4.04 33.60
C LYS A 529 19.21 -4.99 32.74
N THR A 530 17.90 -4.76 32.67
CA THR A 530 16.91 -5.63 32.01
C THR A 530 15.76 -4.76 31.50
N CYS A 531 15.06 -5.21 30.46
CA CYS A 531 13.88 -4.51 29.94
C CYS A 531 12.59 -4.94 30.67
N TYR A 532 11.48 -4.21 30.46
CA TYR A 532 10.17 -4.60 31.00
C TYR A 532 9.56 -5.76 30.20
N SER A 533 8.50 -6.39 30.73
CA SER A 533 7.77 -7.42 29.98
C SER A 533 7.28 -6.86 28.64
N GLY A 534 7.43 -7.63 27.56
CA GLY A 534 7.12 -7.18 26.20
C GLY A 534 8.15 -6.24 25.57
N TRP A 535 9.35 -6.11 26.15
CA TRP A 535 10.50 -5.40 25.55
C TRP A 535 11.74 -6.30 25.52
N ASN A 536 12.44 -6.28 24.39
CA ASN A 536 13.69 -7.00 24.15
C ASN A 536 14.87 -6.19 24.69
N THR A 537 15.93 -6.86 25.18
CA THR A 537 17.15 -6.19 25.67
C THR A 537 18.22 -6.20 24.60
N GLU A 538 18.68 -5.03 24.17
CA GLU A 538 19.76 -4.89 23.19
C GLU A 538 21.12 -5.03 23.85
N TYR A 539 21.35 -4.20 24.85
CA TYR A 539 22.52 -4.27 25.72
C TYR A 539 22.20 -3.63 27.07
N HIS A 540 23.10 -3.82 28.02
CA HIS A 540 23.01 -3.21 29.34
C HIS A 540 24.40 -2.87 29.88
N GLY A 541 24.44 -2.03 30.90
CA GLY A 541 25.67 -1.64 31.56
C GLY A 541 25.45 -0.51 32.55
N TYR A 542 26.21 0.57 32.40
CA TYR A 542 26.32 1.64 33.39
C TYR A 542 25.89 2.98 32.81
N LEU A 543 25.13 3.75 33.58
CA LEU A 543 24.73 5.10 33.22
C LEU A 543 25.89 6.05 33.49
N MET A 544 26.24 6.87 32.49
CA MET A 544 27.40 7.76 32.51
C MET A 544 27.04 9.18 32.06
N SER A 545 27.76 10.16 32.59
CA SER A 545 27.66 11.59 32.27
C SER A 545 28.96 12.32 32.62
N ASP A 546 29.03 13.62 32.35
CA ASP A 546 30.11 14.48 32.82
C ASP A 546 30.06 14.65 34.36
N GLN A 547 31.14 15.18 34.93
CA GLN A 547 31.36 15.40 36.35
C GLN A 547 30.43 16.51 36.87
N ASN A 548 29.97 16.41 38.11
CA ASN A 548 28.98 17.35 38.70
C ASN A 548 29.48 18.79 38.92
N SER A 549 30.76 19.07 38.67
CA SER A 549 31.37 20.41 38.63
C SER A 549 31.54 20.95 37.21
N GLN A 550 31.30 20.14 36.18
CA GLN A 550 31.64 20.45 34.80
C GLN A 550 30.47 21.02 34.00
N ALA A 551 30.34 20.70 32.72
CA ALA A 551 29.16 21.09 31.95
C ALA A 551 27.99 20.16 32.32
N LYS A 552 26.78 20.49 31.85
CA LYS A 552 25.71 19.48 31.83
C LYS A 552 25.85 18.70 30.52
N THR A 553 25.99 17.39 30.60
CA THR A 553 25.77 16.47 29.47
C THR A 553 24.49 15.67 29.68
N ASP A 554 24.02 15.00 28.63
CA ASP A 554 22.97 14.00 28.70
C ASP A 554 23.47 12.69 29.36
N TYR A 555 22.56 11.75 29.65
CA TYR A 555 22.89 10.47 30.29
C TYR A 555 23.06 9.34 29.27
N ALA A 556 24.31 9.00 28.95
CA ALA A 556 24.64 7.86 28.11
C ALA A 556 24.49 6.53 28.86
N CYS A 557 24.05 5.48 28.17
CA CYS A 557 24.12 4.11 28.66
C CYS A 557 25.30 3.39 28.00
N VAL A 558 26.35 3.08 28.75
CA VAL A 558 27.57 2.46 28.23
C VAL A 558 27.58 0.96 28.52
N ASP A 559 27.99 0.15 27.55
CA ASP A 559 27.92 -1.32 27.63
C ASP A 559 28.73 -1.89 28.80
N SER A 560 28.18 -2.89 29.47
CA SER A 560 28.85 -3.70 30.50
C SER A 560 30.19 -4.31 30.05
N ASN A 561 30.44 -4.44 28.75
CA ASN A 561 31.63 -5.00 28.14
C ASN A 561 32.41 -3.94 27.32
N ALA A 562 32.53 -2.73 27.87
CA ALA A 562 33.18 -1.58 27.23
C ALA A 562 34.62 -1.87 26.74
N GLU A 563 34.98 -1.23 25.63
CA GLU A 563 36.31 -1.31 24.99
C GLU A 563 36.84 0.11 24.65
N PRO A 564 38.16 0.30 24.45
CA PRO A 564 38.72 1.59 24.02
C PRO A 564 38.56 1.78 22.51
N LEU A 565 38.54 3.03 22.02
CA LEU A 565 38.44 3.35 20.59
C LEU A 565 39.63 2.79 19.80
N ASP A 566 40.83 2.99 20.31
CA ASP A 566 42.07 2.45 19.75
C ASP A 566 42.94 1.76 20.81
N ASN A 567 44.08 1.22 20.39
CA ASN A 567 45.09 0.66 21.31
C ASN A 567 46.14 1.72 21.73
N SER A 568 45.77 3.00 21.67
CA SER A 568 46.49 4.12 22.28
C SER A 568 46.63 3.87 23.79
N ASN A 569 47.78 4.24 24.37
CA ASN A 569 47.99 4.17 25.81
C ASN A 569 47.90 5.57 26.39
N ASP A 570 46.94 5.79 27.29
CA ASP A 570 46.92 6.88 28.28
C ASP A 570 47.13 8.28 27.66
N MET A 571 46.23 8.64 26.75
CA MET A 571 46.10 9.99 26.21
C MET A 571 44.91 10.66 26.90
N ASN A 572 45.18 11.22 28.09
CA ASN A 572 44.26 12.15 28.74
C ASN A 572 44.16 13.41 27.86
N GLU A 573 43.07 13.54 27.12
CA GLU A 573 42.86 14.64 26.15
C GLU A 573 41.88 15.72 26.66
N ASP A 574 41.35 15.57 27.88
CA ASP A 574 40.47 16.54 28.56
C ASP A 574 39.19 16.83 27.71
N GLY A 575 38.69 15.79 27.04
CA GLY A 575 37.60 15.86 26.06
C GLY A 575 36.20 15.96 26.67
N ALA A 576 35.22 15.32 26.04
CA ALA A 576 33.90 15.13 26.63
C ALA A 576 33.93 13.91 27.58
N LEU A 577 33.74 14.13 28.87
CA LEU A 577 34.01 13.08 29.86
C LEU A 577 32.85 12.10 30.04
N PHE A 578 33.17 10.82 30.19
CA PHE A 578 32.25 9.76 30.63
C PHE A 578 32.63 9.29 32.04
N LEU A 579 31.90 9.77 33.06
CA LEU A 579 32.01 9.35 34.47
C LEU A 579 30.81 8.51 34.89
N THR A 580 31.00 7.59 35.84
CA THR A 580 29.90 6.75 36.37
C THR A 580 28.90 7.54 37.21
N VAL A 581 27.61 7.50 36.85
CA VAL A 581 26.53 8.12 37.63
C VAL A 581 26.24 7.31 38.89
N ARG A 582 26.05 7.97 40.03
CA ARG A 582 25.75 7.31 41.33
C ARG A 582 24.47 7.86 41.96
N ALA A 583 23.65 6.96 42.51
CA ALA A 583 22.37 7.32 43.09
C ALA A 583 22.54 8.12 44.40
N LYS A 584 21.94 9.31 44.49
CA LYS A 584 22.01 10.17 45.68
C LYS A 584 20.66 10.22 46.40
N CYS A 585 20.56 9.58 47.55
CA CYS A 585 19.31 9.51 48.31
C CYS A 585 18.94 10.86 48.93
N GLY A 586 17.63 11.11 49.04
CA GLY A 586 17.04 12.38 49.45
C GLY A 586 15.67 12.52 48.79
N SER A 587 15.56 13.40 47.79
CA SER A 587 14.41 13.41 46.87
C SER A 587 14.30 12.10 46.06
N LEU A 588 15.43 11.44 45.77
CA LEU A 588 15.44 10.06 45.28
C LEU A 588 15.14 9.11 46.45
N LYS A 589 14.07 8.31 46.29
CA LYS A 589 13.60 7.35 47.30
C LYS A 589 14.53 6.15 47.41
N CYS A 590 14.97 5.86 48.63
CA CYS A 590 15.85 4.74 48.95
C CYS A 590 15.30 4.00 50.18
N PRO A 591 14.85 2.73 50.07
CA PRO A 591 14.73 1.90 48.86
C PRO A 591 13.74 2.48 47.81
N PRO A 592 13.75 2.00 46.55
CA PRO A 592 14.53 0.86 46.02
C PRO A 592 15.99 1.18 45.68
N TYR A 593 16.33 2.45 45.48
CA TYR A 593 17.71 2.86 45.20
C TYR A 593 18.59 2.76 46.46
N THR A 594 19.92 2.64 46.27
CA THR A 594 20.91 2.55 47.36
C THR A 594 21.87 3.72 47.28
N ASN A 595 22.13 4.39 48.41
CA ASN A 595 22.93 5.62 48.44
C ASN A 595 24.38 5.39 48.00
N GLY A 596 24.84 6.13 47.01
CA GLY A 596 26.19 6.08 46.48
C GLY A 596 26.45 4.92 45.52
N ALA A 597 25.48 4.03 45.27
CA ALA A 597 25.63 2.94 44.31
C ALA A 597 25.59 3.45 42.87
N THR A 598 26.40 2.85 41.99
CA THR A 598 26.41 3.16 40.56
C THR A 598 25.08 2.83 39.91
N VAL A 599 24.59 3.72 39.04
CA VAL A 599 23.32 3.56 38.33
C VAL A 599 23.54 2.66 37.11
N LEU A 600 22.83 1.53 37.07
CA LEU A 600 22.79 0.64 35.91
C LEU A 600 21.88 1.20 34.81
N CYS A 601 22.01 0.70 33.59
CA CYS A 601 21.11 1.02 32.48
C CYS A 601 20.91 -0.19 31.54
N SER A 602 19.83 -0.17 30.77
CA SER A 602 19.61 -1.08 29.64
C SER A 602 18.91 -0.37 28.49
N VAL A 603 19.40 -0.61 27.26
CA VAL A 603 18.72 -0.19 26.04
C VAL A 603 17.83 -1.32 25.55
N CYS A 604 16.60 -0.97 25.18
CA CYS A 604 15.50 -1.89 24.93
C CYS A 604 14.79 -1.55 23.63
N THR A 605 14.28 -2.56 22.93
CA THR A 605 13.46 -2.41 21.72
C THR A 605 12.15 -3.18 21.85
N LYS A 606 11.13 -2.81 21.08
CA LYS A 606 9.83 -3.50 21.05
C LYS A 606 9.56 -4.10 19.68
#